data_AF-A0A5K1K696-F1
#
_entry.id   AF-A0A5K1K696-F1
#
_cell.length_a   1.000
_cell.length_b   1.000
_cell.length_c   1.000
_cell.angle_alpha   90.00
_cell.angle_beta   90.00
_cell.angle_gamma   90.00
#
_symmetry.space_group_name_H-M   'P 1'
#
loop_
_entity.id
_entity.type
_entity.pdbx_description
1 polymer ?
#
loop_
_entity_poly.entity_id
_entity_poly.type
_entity_poly.pdbx_seq_one_letter_code
_entity_poly.pdbx_strand_id
1 'polypeptide(L)'
;MSVHVLLKHTKLIEIPDDLESFFHVLLYFAVRFLPHNLADTLVGHFLYKYFDDYSDGEPGFICGSLKYNAIKRGIIDLSTITGSGGGDEAQTEQPLLFLESHPSTTSRDDKDTTEKGKSVAAKTHPVNALVSELLKAFQAFYARDAQEVPEQAAYADPFGIPPHVLARLKRPNRQEVDPAGASGAIGPASATTSHPTVDPKMAAKIESHAAMLDLISNHLTRSLWPKLDKGEDKKPKGGYVPAKENTAVAT
;
A
#
# COMPACT_ATOMS: atom_id res chain seq x y z
N MET A 1 -8.38 12.22 0.60
CA MET A 1 -8.24 12.08 -0.87
C MET A 1 -7.77 10.68 -1.17
N SER A 2 -8.50 9.98 -2.04
CA SER A 2 -8.18 8.62 -2.47
C SER A 2 -7.00 8.59 -3.45
N VAL A 3 -6.37 7.43 -3.59
CA VAL A 3 -5.30 7.23 -4.58
C VAL A 3 -5.83 7.44 -6.01
N HIS A 4 -7.05 7.00 -6.35
CA HIS A 4 -7.62 7.19 -7.69
C HIS A 4 -7.80 8.64 -8.07
N VAL A 5 -8.38 9.47 -7.19
CA VAL A 5 -8.58 10.90 -7.47
C VAL A 5 -7.23 11.63 -7.58
N LEU A 6 -6.24 11.23 -6.79
CA LEU A 6 -4.90 11.81 -6.85
C LEU A 6 -4.10 11.41 -8.11
N LEU A 7 -4.39 10.26 -8.71
CA LEU A 7 -3.75 9.82 -9.96
C LEU A 7 -4.48 10.32 -11.22
N LYS A 8 -5.80 10.51 -11.14
CA LYS A 8 -6.65 10.92 -12.26
C LYS A 8 -7.47 12.15 -11.85
N HIS A 9 -6.88 13.34 -12.03
CA HIS A 9 -7.50 14.60 -11.58
C HIS A 9 -8.86 14.92 -12.23
N THR A 10 -9.18 14.30 -13.36
CA THR A 10 -10.45 14.47 -14.07
C THR A 10 -11.50 13.40 -13.73
N LYS A 11 -11.19 12.43 -12.87
CA LYS A 11 -12.13 11.39 -12.44
C LYS A 11 -13.21 12.01 -11.55
N LEU A 12 -14.46 11.58 -11.70
CA LEU A 12 -15.52 11.88 -10.74
C LEU A 12 -15.29 11.10 -9.44
N ILE A 13 -15.59 11.75 -8.31
CA ILE A 13 -15.53 11.11 -7.01
C ILE A 13 -16.65 10.07 -6.92
N GLU A 14 -16.28 8.83 -6.61
CA GLU A 14 -17.21 7.72 -6.39
C GLU A 14 -17.18 7.26 -4.93
N ILE A 15 -18.15 6.42 -4.54
CA ILE A 15 -18.24 5.90 -3.17
C ILE A 15 -16.93 5.28 -2.66
N PRO A 16 -16.21 4.44 -3.43
CA PRO A 16 -14.93 3.88 -2.97
C PRO A 16 -13.88 4.95 -2.64
N ASP A 17 -13.90 6.11 -3.31
CA ASP A 17 -12.97 7.23 -3.05
C ASP A 17 -13.26 7.90 -1.70
N ASP A 18 -14.54 8.07 -1.36
CA ASP A 18 -15.00 8.60 -0.08
C ASP A 18 -14.68 7.63 1.06
N LEU A 19 -14.93 6.33 0.84
CA LEU A 19 -14.64 5.27 1.81
C LEU A 19 -13.13 5.12 2.06
N GLU A 20 -12.29 5.30 1.03
CA GLU A 20 -10.83 5.34 1.19
C GLU A 20 -10.41 6.53 2.06
N SER A 21 -11.02 7.70 1.86
CA SER A 21 -10.76 8.87 2.69
C SER A 21 -11.16 8.64 4.16
N PHE A 22 -12.27 7.93 4.41
CA PHE A 22 -12.63 7.50 5.77
C PHE A 22 -11.60 6.54 6.38
N PHE A 23 -11.13 5.54 5.61
CA PHE A 23 -10.07 4.64 6.05
C PHE A 23 -8.80 5.40 6.46
N HIS A 24 -8.39 6.39 5.67
CA HIS A 24 -7.23 7.22 5.98
C HIS A 24 -7.40 7.99 7.28
N VAL A 25 -8.61 8.49 7.60
CA VAL A 25 -8.91 9.12 8.89
C VAL A 25 -8.79 8.13 10.05
N LEU A 26 -9.32 6.91 9.89
CA LEU A 26 -9.17 5.84 10.88
C LEU A 26 -7.69 5.53 11.14
N LEU A 27 -6.92 5.36 10.08
CA LEU A 27 -5.48 5.09 10.15
C LEU A 27 -4.73 6.24 10.84
N TYR A 28 -5.06 7.49 10.50
CA TYR A 28 -4.46 8.68 11.09
C TYR A 28 -4.61 8.68 12.61
N PHE A 29 -5.82 8.39 13.11
CA PHE A 29 -6.06 8.31 14.54
C PHE A 29 -5.44 7.08 15.19
N ALA A 30 -5.47 5.92 14.52
CA ALA A 30 -4.86 4.71 15.03
C ALA A 30 -3.35 4.88 15.26
N VAL A 31 -2.62 5.45 14.30
CA VAL A 31 -1.17 5.70 14.42
C VAL A 31 -0.86 6.71 15.52
N ARG A 32 -1.70 7.75 15.69
CA ARG A 32 -1.47 8.77 16.72
C ARG A 32 -1.70 8.27 18.13
N PHE A 33 -2.70 7.42 18.32
CA PHE A 33 -3.21 7.12 19.67
C PHE A 33 -3.06 5.66 20.10
N LEU A 34 -2.91 4.71 19.18
CA LEU A 34 -2.80 3.29 19.55
C LEU A 34 -1.33 2.87 19.67
N PRO A 35 -0.98 1.94 20.58
CA PRO A 35 0.32 1.28 20.57
C PRO A 35 0.57 0.58 19.23
N HIS A 36 1.79 0.65 18.72
CA HIS A 36 2.16 0.09 17.42
C HIS A 36 3.67 -0.16 17.33
N ASN A 37 4.10 -0.95 16.35
CA ASN A 37 5.50 -1.31 16.13
C ASN A 37 6.39 -0.20 15.51
N LEU A 38 5.84 0.98 15.23
CA LEU A 38 6.61 2.15 14.78
C LEU A 38 7.16 2.92 15.98
N ALA A 39 8.46 3.25 15.96
CA ALA A 39 9.09 4.07 16.99
C ALA A 39 8.50 5.48 17.03
N ASP A 40 8.24 6.02 18.23
CA ASP A 40 7.56 7.31 18.41
C ASP A 40 8.29 8.48 17.71
N THR A 41 9.63 8.43 17.62
CA THR A 41 10.45 9.43 16.91
C THR A 41 10.20 9.43 15.40
N LEU A 42 9.75 8.32 14.83
CA LEU A 42 9.45 8.16 13.40
C LEU A 42 7.98 8.39 13.06
N VAL A 43 7.09 8.53 14.05
CA VAL A 43 5.65 8.77 13.81
C VAL A 43 5.43 10.06 13.02
N GLY A 44 6.16 11.13 13.32
CA GLY A 44 6.10 12.37 12.54
C GLY A 44 6.49 12.17 11.07
N HIS A 45 7.56 11.42 10.81
CA HIS A 45 8.02 11.09 9.47
C HIS A 45 7.02 10.23 8.72
N PHE A 46 6.45 9.20 9.37
CA PHE A 46 5.40 8.37 8.81
C PHE A 46 4.15 9.20 8.46
N LEU A 47 3.68 10.05 9.38
CA LEU A 47 2.49 10.86 9.14
C LEU A 47 2.70 11.80 7.94
N TYR A 48 3.87 12.42 7.84
CA TYR A 48 4.21 13.21 6.66
C TYR A 48 4.25 12.34 5.38
N LYS A 49 5.04 11.26 5.37
CA LYS A 49 5.22 10.39 4.21
C LYS A 49 3.95 9.71 3.72
N TYR A 50 3.05 9.38 4.63
CA TYR A 50 1.78 8.75 4.28
C TYR A 50 0.73 9.78 3.88
N PHE A 51 0.56 10.88 4.63
CA PHE A 51 -0.59 11.78 4.44
C PHE A 51 -0.29 12.99 3.56
N ASP A 52 0.88 13.62 3.75
CA ASP A 52 1.22 14.94 3.21
C ASP A 52 2.19 14.87 2.02
N ASP A 53 2.97 13.80 1.90
CA ASP A 53 3.92 13.61 0.82
C ASP A 53 3.21 13.36 -0.52
N TYR A 54 3.87 13.78 -1.59
CA TYR A 54 3.38 13.71 -2.95
C TYR A 54 4.51 13.29 -3.89
N SER A 55 4.18 13.04 -5.14
CA SER A 55 5.18 12.81 -6.18
C SER A 55 4.83 13.65 -7.40
N ASP A 56 5.84 14.02 -8.19
CA ASP A 56 5.60 14.71 -9.45
C ASP A 56 5.10 13.72 -10.49
N GLY A 57 4.01 14.06 -11.18
CA GLY A 57 3.45 13.30 -12.28
C GLY A 57 2.99 14.22 -13.41
N GLU A 58 2.68 13.62 -14.56
CA GLU A 58 2.06 14.33 -15.69
C GLU A 58 0.54 14.13 -15.56
N PRO A 59 -0.20 15.01 -14.86
CA PRO A 59 -0.42 16.43 -15.17
C PRO A 59 -0.21 17.40 -13.98
N GLY A 60 0.59 17.00 -12.98
CA GLY A 60 0.85 17.75 -11.75
C GLY A 60 1.21 16.83 -10.59
N PHE A 61 1.07 17.32 -9.35
CA PHE A 61 1.34 16.51 -8.16
C PHE A 61 0.35 15.33 -8.03
N ILE A 62 0.89 14.15 -7.80
CA ILE A 62 0.17 12.89 -7.60
C ILE A 62 0.38 12.36 -6.16
N CYS A 63 -0.30 11.25 -5.86
CA CYS A 63 -0.21 10.59 -4.56
C CYS A 63 1.23 10.18 -4.20
N GLY A 64 1.63 10.43 -2.96
CA GLY A 64 2.90 9.92 -2.42
C GLY A 64 3.00 8.40 -2.45
N SER A 65 4.23 7.92 -2.62
CA SER A 65 4.53 6.49 -2.84
C SER A 65 4.04 5.58 -1.71
N LEU A 66 4.11 6.01 -0.44
CA LEU A 66 3.72 5.16 0.68
C LEU A 66 2.22 4.88 0.70
N LYS A 67 1.38 5.91 0.52
CA LYS A 67 -0.08 5.77 0.42
C LYS A 67 -0.49 4.97 -0.81
N TYR A 68 0.13 5.26 -1.96
CA TYR A 68 -0.10 4.50 -3.20
C TYR A 68 0.18 3.00 -3.00
N ASN A 69 1.35 2.66 -2.46
CA ASN A 69 1.73 1.28 -2.23
C ASN A 69 0.85 0.60 -1.18
N ALA A 70 0.44 1.31 -0.13
CA ALA A 70 -0.44 0.76 0.89
C ALA A 70 -1.76 0.26 0.30
N ILE A 71 -2.39 1.10 -0.52
CA ILE A 71 -3.67 0.79 -1.16
C ILE A 71 -3.52 -0.28 -2.24
N LYS A 72 -2.48 -0.20 -3.08
CA LYS A 72 -2.27 -1.14 -4.18
C LYS A 72 -1.78 -2.52 -3.74
N ARG A 73 -0.94 -2.60 -2.70
CA ARG A 73 -0.40 -3.87 -2.18
C ARG A 73 -1.25 -4.45 -1.06
N GLY A 74 -2.15 -3.67 -0.46
CA GLY A 74 -2.96 -4.10 0.68
C GLY A 74 -2.17 -4.19 1.99
N ILE A 75 -1.03 -3.51 2.09
CA ILE A 75 -0.12 -3.54 3.24
C ILE A 75 0.58 -2.19 3.43
N ILE A 76 0.59 -1.67 4.66
CA ILE A 76 1.38 -0.49 5.03
C ILE A 76 2.76 -0.98 5.46
N ASP A 77 3.73 -0.90 4.55
CA ASP A 77 5.10 -1.33 4.77
C ASP A 77 5.96 -0.19 5.37
N LEU A 78 6.60 -0.47 6.49
CA LEU A 78 7.46 0.47 7.23
C LEU A 78 8.92 0.43 6.78
N SER A 79 9.31 -0.48 5.88
CA SER A 79 10.70 -0.67 5.44
C SER A 79 11.39 0.62 4.98
N THR A 80 10.67 1.47 4.24
CA THR A 80 11.16 2.76 3.73
C THR A 80 11.22 3.86 4.79
N ILE A 81 10.51 3.69 5.91
CA ILE A 81 10.50 4.62 7.04
C ILE A 81 11.59 4.27 8.05
N THR A 82 11.81 2.98 8.31
CA THR A 82 12.79 2.48 9.29
C THR A 82 14.19 2.32 8.70
N GLY A 83 14.34 2.31 7.38
CA GLY A 83 15.63 2.14 6.69
C GLY A 83 16.11 0.68 6.65
N SER A 84 15.25 -0.28 6.99
CA SER A 84 15.61 -1.70 7.11
C SER A 84 15.77 -2.44 5.77
N GLY A 85 15.62 -1.77 4.63
CA GLY A 85 15.62 -2.38 3.28
C GLY A 85 16.99 -2.50 2.59
N GLY A 86 18.11 -2.33 3.30
CA GLY A 86 19.44 -2.14 2.72
C GLY A 86 20.43 -3.31 2.77
N GLY A 87 20.01 -4.53 3.13
CA GLY A 87 20.88 -5.71 3.20
C GLY A 87 20.40 -6.84 2.28
N ASP A 88 21.33 -7.67 1.79
CA ASP A 88 21.17 -8.85 0.91
C ASP A 88 20.17 -9.94 1.39
N GLU A 89 19.40 -9.69 2.46
CA GLU A 89 18.33 -10.57 2.90
C GLU A 89 17.03 -10.23 2.18
N ALA A 90 16.39 -11.26 1.61
CA ALA A 90 15.13 -11.18 0.87
C ALA A 90 14.17 -10.15 1.49
N GLN A 91 13.72 -9.20 0.66
CA GLN A 91 12.80 -8.09 0.97
C GLN A 91 11.63 -8.55 1.86
N THR A 92 11.85 -8.57 3.18
CA THR A 92 10.83 -8.98 4.13
C THR A 92 10.04 -7.72 4.46
N GLU A 93 8.82 -7.63 3.94
CA GLU A 93 7.91 -6.53 4.23
C GLU A 93 7.78 -6.34 5.75
N GLN A 94 7.82 -5.09 6.22
CA GLN A 94 7.64 -4.77 7.64
C GLN A 94 6.28 -4.10 7.84
N PRO A 95 5.19 -4.87 8.01
CA PRO A 95 3.85 -4.29 8.15
C PRO A 95 3.76 -3.41 9.40
N LEU A 96 3.02 -2.31 9.29
CA LEU A 96 2.50 -1.59 10.44
C LEU A 96 1.55 -2.49 11.23
N LEU A 97 1.85 -2.72 12.50
CA LEU A 97 1.07 -3.53 13.41
C LEU A 97 0.74 -2.74 14.67
N PHE A 98 -0.54 -2.73 15.03
CA PHE A 98 -1.05 -2.18 16.27
C PHE A 98 -0.98 -3.23 17.39
N LEU A 99 -0.66 -2.79 18.60
CA LEU A 99 -0.43 -3.65 19.76
C LEU A 99 -1.43 -3.27 20.85
N GLU A 100 -1.82 -4.24 21.67
CA GLU A 100 -2.60 -3.96 22.87
C GLU A 100 -1.72 -3.25 23.91
N SER A 101 -2.27 -2.23 24.57
CA SER A 101 -1.61 -1.60 25.72
C SER A 101 -1.39 -2.64 26.82
N HIS A 102 -0.14 -3.01 27.07
CA HIS A 102 0.17 -3.77 28.28
C HIS A 102 -0.10 -2.87 29.48
N PRO A 103 -0.77 -3.36 30.54
CA PRO A 103 -0.79 -2.64 31.79
C PRO A 103 0.66 -2.54 32.26
N SER A 104 1.25 -1.35 32.14
CA SER A 104 2.45 -0.99 32.86
C SER A 104 2.15 -1.33 34.31
N THR A 105 2.77 -2.37 34.85
CA THR A 105 2.76 -2.61 36.28
C THR A 105 3.26 -1.32 36.91
N THR A 106 2.36 -0.55 37.49
CA THR A 106 2.69 0.58 38.33
C THR A 106 3.56 0.01 39.44
N SER A 107 4.87 0.22 39.32
CA SER A 107 5.83 -0.07 40.37
C SER A 107 5.49 0.82 41.55
N ARG A 108 4.63 0.30 42.42
CA ARG A 108 4.62 0.65 43.83
C ARG A 108 5.91 0.07 44.40
N ASP A 109 6.59 0.91 45.17
CA ASP A 109 7.84 0.63 45.88
C ASP A 109 7.96 -0.83 46.31
N ASP A 110 8.95 -1.56 45.77
CA ASP A 110 9.70 -2.48 46.60
C ASP A 110 11.09 -2.71 46.03
N LYS A 111 12.08 -2.55 46.90
CA LYS A 111 13.44 -3.00 46.64
C LYS A 111 13.42 -4.52 46.58
N ASP A 112 14.28 -5.04 45.72
CA ASP A 112 14.94 -6.33 45.81
C ASP A 112 14.53 -7.40 44.78
N THR A 113 15.57 -8.10 44.34
CA THR A 113 15.64 -9.30 43.50
C THR A 113 15.45 -9.17 41.98
N THR A 114 16.61 -9.08 41.33
CA THR A 114 16.96 -9.62 40.01
C THR A 114 16.17 -10.88 39.63
N GLU A 115 15.25 -10.76 38.68
CA GLU A 115 14.86 -11.88 37.81
C GLU A 115 14.80 -11.47 36.34
N LYS A 116 15.33 -12.39 35.53
CA LYS A 116 15.66 -12.28 34.12
C LYS A 116 14.47 -11.82 33.27
N GLY A 117 14.77 -10.86 32.38
CA GLY A 117 13.87 -10.37 31.35
C GLY A 117 13.27 -11.48 30.50
N LYS A 118 11.98 -11.72 30.71
CA LYS A 118 11.12 -12.42 29.76
C LYS A 118 10.39 -11.35 28.96
N SER A 119 10.86 -11.10 27.74
CA SER A 119 10.12 -10.30 26.77
C SER A 119 8.75 -10.94 26.58
N VAL A 120 7.72 -10.35 27.19
CA VAL A 120 6.33 -10.75 26.96
C VAL A 120 6.04 -10.32 25.52
N ALA A 121 5.89 -11.30 24.61
CA ALA A 121 5.55 -11.01 23.22
C ALA A 121 4.30 -10.12 23.20
N ALA A 122 4.43 -8.93 22.60
CA ALA A 122 3.36 -7.95 22.60
C ALA A 122 2.12 -8.51 21.90
N LYS A 123 0.97 -8.46 22.57
CA LYS A 123 -0.29 -8.97 22.00
C LYS A 123 -0.78 -8.03 20.90
N THR A 124 -1.21 -8.59 19.77
CA THR A 124 -1.69 -7.82 18.61
C THR A 124 -3.08 -7.25 18.84
N HIS A 125 -3.32 -6.01 18.40
CA HIS A 125 -4.60 -5.33 18.55
C HIS A 125 -5.66 -5.80 17.52
N PRO A 126 -6.96 -5.91 17.87
CA PRO A 126 -8.03 -6.31 16.95
C PRO A 126 -8.20 -5.37 15.73
N VAL A 127 -7.80 -4.10 15.84
CA VAL A 127 -7.83 -3.15 14.71
C VAL A 127 -6.98 -3.63 13.52
N ASN A 128 -5.96 -4.47 13.74
CA ASN A 128 -5.15 -5.02 12.65
C ASN A 128 -5.99 -5.85 11.68
N ALA A 129 -6.95 -6.62 12.19
CA ALA A 129 -7.82 -7.42 11.35
C ALA A 129 -8.73 -6.53 10.49
N LEU A 130 -9.28 -5.47 11.09
CA LEU A 130 -10.08 -4.47 10.39
C LEU A 130 -9.26 -3.74 9.31
N VAL A 131 -8.08 -3.23 9.66
CA VAL A 131 -7.20 -2.51 8.72
C VAL A 131 -6.76 -3.43 7.58
N SER A 132 -6.37 -4.68 7.88
CA SER A 132 -5.96 -5.65 6.85
C SER A 132 -7.10 -5.98 5.90
N GLU A 133 -8.33 -6.16 6.40
CA GLU A 133 -9.48 -6.47 5.56
C GLU A 133 -9.89 -5.28 4.68
N LEU A 134 -9.86 -4.05 5.22
CA LEU A 134 -10.09 -2.84 4.44
C LEU A 134 -9.03 -2.65 3.35
N LEU A 135 -7.75 -2.80 3.68
CA LEU A 135 -6.66 -2.71 2.71
C LEU A 135 -6.79 -3.76 1.60
N LYS A 136 -7.18 -5.00 1.93
CA LYS A 136 -7.46 -6.04 0.93
C LYS A 136 -8.66 -5.70 0.05
N ALA A 137 -9.69 -5.06 0.61
CA ALA A 137 -10.85 -4.60 -0.16
C ALA A 137 -10.48 -3.49 -1.15
N PHE A 138 -9.70 -2.50 -0.72
CA PHE A 138 -9.18 -1.49 -1.62
C PHE A 138 -8.26 -2.12 -2.67
N GLN A 139 -7.28 -2.94 -2.29
CA GLN A 139 -6.43 -3.66 -3.24
C GLN A 139 -7.27 -4.40 -4.29
N ALA A 140 -8.34 -5.07 -3.86
CA ALA A 140 -9.19 -5.82 -4.76
C ALA A 140 -9.94 -4.93 -5.76
N PHE A 141 -10.50 -3.83 -5.27
CA PHE A 141 -11.15 -2.81 -6.09
C PHE A 141 -10.17 -2.21 -7.11
N TYR A 142 -8.98 -1.81 -6.69
CA TYR A 142 -7.96 -1.24 -7.56
C TYR A 142 -7.37 -2.22 -8.57
N ALA A 143 -7.40 -3.53 -8.28
CA ALA A 143 -6.99 -4.57 -9.21
C ALA A 143 -8.07 -4.78 -10.30
N ARG A 144 -9.35 -4.75 -9.92
CA ARG A 144 -10.46 -4.78 -10.88
C ARG A 144 -10.44 -3.58 -11.82
N ASP A 145 -10.34 -2.37 -11.29
CA ASP A 145 -10.33 -1.15 -12.09
C ASP A 145 -9.13 -1.10 -13.08
N ALA A 146 -8.01 -1.75 -12.74
CA ALA A 146 -6.88 -1.89 -13.64
C ALA A 146 -7.17 -2.83 -14.83
N GLN A 147 -8.05 -3.82 -14.64
CA GLN A 147 -8.49 -4.76 -15.70
C GLN A 147 -9.59 -4.15 -16.57
N GLU A 148 -10.39 -3.22 -16.04
CA GLU A 148 -11.46 -2.53 -16.79
C GLU A 148 -10.94 -1.42 -17.71
N VAL A 149 -9.64 -1.09 -17.65
CA VAL A 149 -9.00 -0.28 -18.71
C VAL A 149 -9.09 -1.08 -20.01
N PRO A 150 -9.82 -0.61 -21.05
CA PRO A 150 -10.04 -1.38 -22.25
C PRO A 150 -8.68 -1.81 -22.83
N GLU A 151 -8.50 -3.12 -22.99
CA GLU A 151 -7.43 -3.75 -23.77
C GLU A 151 -7.48 -3.19 -25.19
N GLN A 152 -6.81 -2.06 -25.39
CA GLN A 152 -6.91 -1.25 -26.59
C GLN A 152 -8.37 -0.94 -26.97
N ALA A 153 -8.72 0.35 -27.03
CA ALA A 153 -9.51 0.74 -28.20
C ALA A 153 -8.74 0.17 -29.39
N ALA A 154 -9.19 -0.96 -29.95
CA ALA A 154 -8.76 -1.43 -31.25
C ALA A 154 -8.88 -0.19 -32.10
N TYR A 155 -7.74 0.42 -32.41
CA TYR A 155 -7.69 1.66 -33.15
C TYR A 155 -8.43 1.31 -34.44
N ALA A 156 -9.67 1.77 -34.56
CA ALA A 156 -10.36 1.76 -35.83
C ALA A 156 -9.46 2.63 -36.68
N ASP A 157 -8.71 1.97 -37.55
CA ASP A 157 -7.70 2.59 -38.40
C ASP A 157 -8.35 3.80 -39.08
N PRO A 158 -7.93 5.05 -38.76
CA PRO A 158 -8.54 6.24 -39.32
C PRO A 158 -8.41 6.30 -40.86
N PHE A 159 -7.54 5.46 -41.43
CA PHE A 159 -7.20 5.43 -42.85
C PHE A 159 -7.65 4.15 -43.58
N GLY A 160 -8.31 3.20 -42.89
CA GLY A 160 -8.89 2.02 -43.53
C GLY A 160 -7.89 1.13 -44.27
N ILE A 161 -6.66 1.01 -43.77
CA ILE A 161 -5.61 0.21 -44.37
C ILE A 161 -5.92 -1.29 -44.16
N PRO A 162 -6.09 -2.07 -45.25
CA PRO A 162 -6.40 -3.48 -45.13
C PRO A 162 -5.31 -4.26 -44.38
N PRO A 163 -5.68 -5.28 -43.57
CA PRO A 163 -4.77 -6.00 -42.68
C PRO A 163 -3.58 -6.68 -43.37
N HIS A 164 -3.70 -6.99 -44.68
CA HIS A 164 -2.61 -7.58 -45.47
C HIS A 164 -1.45 -6.60 -45.76
N VAL A 165 -1.70 -5.29 -45.73
CA VAL A 165 -0.68 -4.25 -45.95
C VAL A 165 0.16 -4.05 -44.68
N LEU A 166 -0.48 -4.02 -43.51
CA LEU A 166 0.20 -4.01 -42.21
C LEU A 166 1.09 -5.25 -42.00
N ALA A 167 0.62 -6.41 -42.47
CA ALA A 167 1.39 -7.65 -42.42
C ALA A 167 2.65 -7.63 -43.31
N ARG A 168 2.65 -6.83 -44.39
CA ARG A 168 3.83 -6.64 -45.25
C ARG A 168 4.87 -5.69 -44.64
N LEU A 169 4.42 -4.65 -43.93
CA LEU A 169 5.31 -3.70 -43.25
C LEU A 169 6.01 -4.30 -42.03
N LYS A 170 5.45 -5.35 -41.43
CA LYS A 170 6.06 -6.09 -40.31
C LYS A 170 7.08 -7.14 -40.72
N ARG A 171 7.36 -7.34 -42.01
CA ARG A 171 8.43 -8.26 -42.44
C ARG A 171 9.77 -7.52 -42.42
N PRO A 172 10.72 -7.89 -41.55
CA PRO A 172 12.10 -7.43 -41.71
C PRO A 172 12.64 -8.00 -43.03
N ASN A 173 13.36 -7.16 -43.76
CA ASN A 173 14.03 -7.49 -45.01
C ASN A 173 15.07 -8.61 -44.75
N ARG A 174 14.68 -9.87 -44.95
CA ARG A 174 15.57 -11.03 -44.84
C ARG A 174 16.16 -11.28 -46.22
N GLN A 175 17.32 -10.67 -46.46
CA GLN A 175 18.17 -11.01 -47.58
C GLN A 175 18.68 -12.45 -47.37
N GLU A 176 18.50 -13.28 -48.39
CA GLU A 176 18.88 -14.70 -48.44
C GLU A 176 20.37 -14.90 -48.17
N VAL A 177 20.68 -15.77 -47.19
CA VAL A 177 21.85 -16.65 -47.26
C VAL A 177 21.45 -17.98 -46.62
N ASP A 178 21.62 -19.06 -47.39
CA ASP A 178 21.21 -20.44 -47.11
C ASP A 178 22.28 -21.21 -46.27
N PRO A 179 22.06 -22.49 -45.87
CA PRO A 179 22.07 -22.85 -44.45
C PRO A 179 23.19 -23.84 -44.04
N ALA A 180 23.53 -23.87 -42.74
CA ALA A 180 24.01 -25.08 -42.06
C ALA A 180 24.06 -24.87 -40.53
N GLY A 181 23.59 -25.86 -39.75
CA GLY A 181 24.09 -26.07 -38.39
C GLY A 181 23.09 -25.92 -37.23
N ALA A 182 22.36 -27.01 -36.99
CA ALA A 182 22.00 -27.60 -35.70
C ALA A 182 21.95 -26.78 -34.38
N SER A 183 20.85 -27.05 -33.66
CA SER A 183 20.75 -27.24 -32.19
C SER A 183 20.40 -26.04 -31.31
N GLY A 184 19.44 -26.28 -30.41
CA GLY A 184 19.19 -25.44 -29.23
C GLY A 184 17.80 -24.82 -29.16
N ALA A 185 16.76 -25.62 -28.93
CA ALA A 185 15.49 -25.11 -28.44
C ALA A 185 15.67 -24.64 -26.99
N ILE A 186 15.82 -23.34 -26.79
CA ILE A 186 15.62 -22.68 -25.49
C ILE A 186 14.47 -21.69 -25.71
N GLY A 187 13.27 -22.11 -25.37
CA GLY A 187 12.13 -21.19 -25.26
C GLY A 187 12.40 -20.20 -24.12
N PRO A 188 12.09 -18.91 -24.27
CA PRO A 188 12.17 -17.98 -23.15
C PRO A 188 11.10 -18.39 -22.14
N ALA A 189 11.55 -18.82 -20.97
CA ALA A 189 10.72 -18.98 -19.80
C ALA A 189 10.11 -17.61 -19.48
N SER A 190 8.82 -17.44 -19.79
CA SER A 190 8.02 -16.34 -19.26
C SER A 190 8.04 -16.45 -17.75
N ALA A 191 8.81 -15.56 -17.11
CA ALA A 191 8.70 -15.28 -15.70
C ALA A 191 7.24 -14.93 -15.42
N THR A 192 6.53 -15.90 -14.83
CA THR A 192 5.15 -15.71 -14.41
C THR A 192 5.23 -14.92 -13.12
N THR A 193 5.14 -13.59 -13.21
CA THR A 193 4.87 -12.76 -12.04
C THR A 193 3.54 -13.21 -11.47
N SER A 194 3.59 -13.93 -10.35
CA SER A 194 2.44 -14.35 -9.58
C SER A 194 1.71 -13.12 -9.06
N HIS A 195 0.79 -12.58 -9.85
CA HIS A 195 -0.18 -11.62 -9.33
C HIS A 195 -1.00 -12.34 -8.25
N PRO A 196 -1.12 -11.79 -7.04
CA PRO A 196 -1.98 -12.38 -6.02
C PRO A 196 -3.39 -12.49 -6.59
N THR A 197 -3.98 -13.69 -6.51
CA THR A 197 -5.37 -13.93 -6.88
C THR A 197 -6.27 -13.10 -5.99
N VAL A 198 -6.66 -11.94 -6.49
CA VAL A 198 -7.58 -11.03 -5.82
C VAL A 198 -8.97 -11.64 -5.84
N ASP A 199 -9.56 -11.88 -4.66
CA ASP A 199 -10.94 -12.33 -4.54
C ASP A 199 -11.90 -11.19 -4.93
N PRO A 200 -12.68 -11.32 -6.01
CA PRO A 200 -13.60 -10.27 -6.46
C PRO A 200 -14.67 -9.93 -5.41
N LYS A 201 -14.98 -10.85 -4.49
CA LYS A 201 -15.91 -10.58 -3.38
C LYS A 201 -15.36 -9.57 -2.38
N MET A 202 -14.05 -9.36 -2.35
CA MET A 202 -13.43 -8.41 -1.43
C MET A 202 -13.69 -6.96 -1.86
N ALA A 203 -13.72 -6.67 -3.16
CA ALA A 203 -14.01 -5.33 -3.67
C ALA A 203 -15.44 -4.87 -3.32
N ALA A 204 -16.41 -5.79 -3.35
CA ALA A 204 -17.81 -5.51 -3.02
C ALA A 204 -18.00 -4.91 -1.61
N LYS A 205 -17.05 -5.14 -0.69
CA LYS A 205 -17.12 -4.62 0.68
C LYS A 205 -16.93 -3.09 0.77
N ILE A 206 -16.45 -2.45 -0.30
CA ILE A 206 -16.24 -1.00 -0.36
C ILE A 206 -16.99 -0.34 -1.53
N GLU A 207 -17.94 -1.04 -2.15
CA GLU A 207 -18.76 -0.46 -3.24
C GLU A 207 -19.92 0.38 -2.72
N SER A 208 -20.31 0.18 -1.47
CA SER A 208 -21.37 0.95 -0.82
C SER A 208 -21.04 1.22 0.64
N HIS A 209 -21.59 2.32 1.15
CA HIS A 209 -21.52 2.65 2.58
C HIS A 209 -22.06 1.52 3.46
N ALA A 210 -23.17 0.89 3.05
CA ALA A 210 -23.78 -0.21 3.79
C ALA A 210 -22.83 -1.41 3.90
N ALA A 211 -22.18 -1.80 2.80
CA ALA A 211 -21.23 -2.91 2.80
C ALA A 211 -20.02 -2.66 3.72
N MET A 212 -19.47 -1.44 3.70
CA MET A 212 -18.36 -1.09 4.60
C MET A 212 -18.81 -0.98 6.06
N LEU A 213 -20.01 -0.48 6.32
CA LEU A 213 -20.60 -0.47 7.66
C LEU A 213 -20.79 -1.88 8.20
N ASP A 214 -21.27 -2.83 7.39
CA ASP A 214 -21.39 -4.23 7.77
C ASP A 214 -20.01 -4.83 8.10
N LEU A 215 -18.99 -4.56 7.28
CA LEU A 215 -17.61 -4.97 7.55
C LEU A 215 -17.13 -4.43 8.90
N ILE A 216 -17.22 -3.12 9.14
CA ILE A 216 -16.76 -2.49 10.38
C ILE A 216 -17.54 -3.05 11.57
N SER A 217 -18.87 -3.16 11.46
CA SER A 217 -19.73 -3.65 12.54
C SER A 217 -19.41 -5.09 12.91
N ASN A 218 -19.09 -5.95 11.94
CA ASN A 218 -18.63 -7.31 12.19
C ASN A 218 -17.32 -7.33 13.00
N HIS A 219 -16.36 -6.45 12.71
CA HIS A 219 -15.11 -6.35 13.48
C HIS A 219 -15.32 -5.80 14.89
N LEU A 220 -16.21 -4.83 15.05
CA LEU A 220 -16.53 -4.22 16.35
C LEU A 220 -17.29 -5.18 17.28
N THR A 221 -18.12 -6.07 16.73
CA THR A 221 -18.98 -6.97 17.52
C THR A 221 -18.35 -8.33 17.81
N ARG A 222 -17.49 -8.85 16.93
CA ARG A 222 -16.89 -10.18 17.09
C ARG A 222 -15.61 -10.19 17.93
N SER A 223 -14.93 -9.05 18.03
CA SER A 223 -13.66 -8.93 18.73
C SER A 223 -13.83 -8.27 20.10
N LEU A 224 -13.04 -8.70 21.08
CA LEU A 224 -12.94 -8.02 22.37
C LEU A 224 -11.98 -6.84 22.22
N TRP A 225 -12.53 -5.63 22.13
CA TRP A 225 -11.73 -4.40 22.08
C TRP A 225 -11.26 -4.00 23.49
N PRO A 226 -10.01 -3.55 23.66
CA PRO A 226 -9.53 -3.08 24.96
C PRO A 226 -10.32 -1.86 25.47
N LYS A 227 -10.60 -1.82 26.78
CA LYS A 227 -11.42 -0.74 27.39
C LYS A 227 -10.69 0.62 27.47
N LEU A 228 -9.36 0.60 27.57
CA LEU A 228 -8.50 1.78 27.69
C LEU A 228 -7.42 1.74 26.62
N ASP A 229 -7.87 1.71 25.37
CA ASP A 229 -7.00 1.52 24.20
C ASP A 229 -6.28 2.81 23.77
N LYS A 230 -6.86 3.97 24.11
CA LYS A 230 -6.29 5.28 23.77
C LYS A 230 -5.03 5.57 24.59
N GLY A 231 -3.88 5.58 23.93
CA GLY A 231 -2.60 6.04 24.46
C GLY A 231 -2.38 7.55 24.27
N GLU A 232 -1.16 7.99 24.59
CA GLU A 232 -0.71 9.36 24.37
C GLU A 232 -0.68 9.71 22.87
N ASP A 233 -0.83 11.00 22.56
CA ASP A 233 -0.70 11.49 21.19
C ASP A 233 0.76 11.47 20.74
N LYS A 234 1.08 10.57 19.81
CA LYS A 234 2.43 10.41 19.27
C LYS A 234 2.78 11.41 18.17
N LYS A 235 1.84 12.29 17.77
CA LYS A 235 2.16 13.35 16.81
C LYS A 235 3.12 14.37 17.45
N PRO A 236 4.26 14.69 16.82
CA PRO A 236 5.17 15.71 17.35
C PRO A 236 4.47 17.07 17.50
N LYS A 237 4.64 17.72 18.66
CA LYS A 237 3.98 18.99 18.98
C LYS A 237 4.32 20.14 18.01
N GLY A 238 5.51 20.11 17.40
CA GLY A 238 5.96 21.08 16.40
C GLY A 238 5.67 20.69 14.95
N GLY A 239 4.95 19.58 14.72
CA GLY A 239 4.85 18.97 13.40
C GLY A 239 6.13 18.24 12.99
N TYR A 240 6.13 17.71 11.77
CA TYR A 240 7.32 17.13 11.15
C TYR A 240 7.85 18.10 10.10
N VAL A 241 9.13 18.42 10.16
CA VAL A 241 9.82 19.23 9.14
C VAL A 241 10.74 18.29 8.38
N PRO A 242 10.49 18.02 7.09
CA PRO A 242 11.39 17.24 6.27
C PRO A 242 12.79 17.87 6.26
N ALA A 243 13.83 17.04 6.21
CA ALA A 243 15.17 17.54 5.98
C ALA A 243 15.19 18.30 4.64
N LYS A 244 15.79 19.49 4.61
CA LYS A 244 15.96 20.24 3.36
C LYS A 244 16.73 19.36 2.39
N GLU A 245 16.22 19.20 1.17
CA GLU A 245 16.99 18.57 0.10
C GLU A 245 18.32 19.33 -0.05
N ASN A 246 19.43 18.60 0.05
CA ASN A 246 20.73 19.13 -0.34
C ASN A 246 20.72 19.23 -1.86
N THR A 247 20.14 20.30 -2.40
CA THR A 247 20.32 20.67 -3.80
C THR A 247 21.80 21.00 -3.98
N ALA A 248 22.60 19.99 -4.31
CA ALA A 248 23.92 20.20 -4.85
C ALA A 248 23.70 20.87 -6.21
N VAL A 249 23.70 22.21 -6.21
CA VAL A 249 23.78 23.01 -7.42
C VAL A 249 25.13 22.66 -8.05
N ALA A 250 25.11 21.75 -9.02
CA ALA A 250 26.24 21.52 -9.89
C ALA A 250 26.59 22.88 -10.53
N THR A 251 27.79 23.34 -10.21
CA THR A 251 28.39 24.58 -10.72
C THR A 251 29.11 24.30 -12.02
#